data_AF-A0A0L6J265-F1
#
_entry.id   AF-A0A0L6J265-F1
#
_cell.length_a   1.000
_cell.length_b   1.000
_cell.length_c   1.000
_cell.angle_alpha   90.00
_cell.angle_beta   90.00
_cell.angle_gamma   90.00
#
_symmetry.space_group_name_H-M   'P 1'
#
loop_
_entity.id
_entity.type
_entity.pdbx_description
1 polymer ?
#
loop_
_entity_poly.entity_id
_entity_poly.type
_entity_poly.pdbx_seq_one_letter_code
_entity_poly.pdbx_strand_id
1 'polypeptide(L)' 'MSDLSQEPKRVNVEDPSSAAYWARRLQVPVEDVTAAVHAVGDEPAAVAAHLDRPWPYDGSGIV' A
#
# COMPACT_ATOMS: atom_id res chain seq x y z
N MET A 1 20.67 -15.80 -2.03
CA MET A 1 20.24 -14.92 -0.94
C MET A 1 19.01 -14.20 -1.43
N SER A 2 17.83 -14.61 -0.98
CA SER A 2 16.57 -14.02 -1.43
C SER A 2 16.51 -12.58 -0.94
N ASP A 3 16.41 -11.67 -1.91
CA ASP A 3 16.27 -10.23 -1.75
C ASP A 3 15.22 -9.95 -0.67
N LEU A 4 15.67 -9.48 0.51
CA LEU A 4 14.78 -8.98 1.54
C LEU A 4 14.19 -7.69 0.99
N SER A 5 13.13 -7.86 0.20
CA SER A 5 12.36 -6.82 -0.45
C SER A 5 12.05 -5.75 0.57
N GLN A 6 12.83 -4.65 0.57
CA GLN A 6 12.50 -3.50 1.38
C GLN A 6 11.13 -3.06 0.93
N GLU A 7 10.13 -3.17 1.82
CA GLU A 7 8.80 -2.65 1.52
C GLU A 7 8.96 -1.19 1.05
N PRO A 8 8.35 -0.83 -0.09
CA PRO A 8 8.39 0.54 -0.57
C PRO A 8 7.95 1.46 0.56
N LYS A 9 8.76 2.46 0.89
CA LYS A 9 8.42 3.41 1.96
C LYS A 9 7.27 4.35 1.58
N ARG A 10 6.88 4.36 0.30
CA ARG A 10 5.90 5.26 -0.32
C ARG A 10 5.06 4.52 -1.34
N VAL A 11 3.82 4.97 -1.48
CA VAL A 11 2.87 4.51 -2.51
C VAL A 11 3.15 5.24 -3.81
N ASN A 12 4.04 4.69 -4.62
CA ASN A 12 4.30 5.24 -5.95
C ASN A 12 3.28 4.69 -6.95
N VAL A 13 2.39 5.55 -7.44
CA VAL A 13 1.37 5.19 -8.43
C VAL A 13 1.80 5.49 -9.88
N GLU A 14 2.92 6.19 -10.05
CA GLU A 14 3.54 6.44 -11.36
C GLU A 14 4.26 5.19 -11.88
N ASP A 15 4.74 4.33 -10.98
CA ASP A 15 5.30 3.03 -11.32
C ASP A 15 4.19 1.95 -11.28
N PRO A 16 3.87 1.30 -12.42
CA PRO A 16 2.80 0.30 -12.49
C PRO A 16 3.04 -0.90 -11.58
N SER A 17 4.30 -1.28 -11.36
CA SER A 17 4.64 -2.43 -10.51
C SER A 17 4.41 -2.10 -9.03
N SER A 18 4.78 -0.89 -8.62
CA SER A 18 4.54 -0.38 -7.27
C SER A 18 3.04 -0.19 -7.02
N ALA A 19 2.28 0.37 -7.96
CA ALA A 19 0.83 0.47 -7.87
C ALA A 19 0.16 -0.91 -7.72
N ALA A 20 0.58 -1.90 -8.51
CA ALA A 20 0.07 -3.27 -8.42
C ALA A 20 0.45 -3.98 -7.11
N TYR A 21 1.62 -3.66 -6.54
CA TYR A 21 2.02 -4.13 -5.22
C TYR A 21 1.08 -3.59 -4.13
N TRP A 22 0.81 -2.28 -4.14
CA TRP A 22 -0.06 -1.64 -3.17
C TRP A 22 -1.52 -2.07 -3.29
N ALA A 23 -2.02 -2.24 -4.51
CA ALA A 23 -3.35 -2.80 -4.76
C ALA A 23 -3.51 -4.20 -4.14
N ARG A 24 -2.50 -5.07 -4.31
CA ARG A 24 -2.49 -6.40 -3.67
C ARG A 24 -2.39 -6.32 -2.14
N ARG A 25 -1.57 -5.42 -1.61
CA ARG A 25 -1.34 -5.28 -0.16
C ARG A 25 -2.56 -4.69 0.57
N LEU A 26 -3.20 -3.70 -0.03
CA LEU A 26 -4.40 -3.04 0.50
C LEU A 26 -5.70 -3.75 0.08
N GLN A 27 -5.61 -4.80 -0.75
CA GLN A 27 -6.73 -5.57 -1.25
C GLN A 27 -7.82 -4.68 -1.90
N VAL A 28 -7.38 -3.76 -2.76
CA VAL A 28 -8.22 -2.82 -3.51
C VAL A 28 -7.73 -2.72 -4.96
N PRO A 29 -8.56 -2.29 -5.91
CA PRO A 29 -8.10 -2.03 -7.27
C PRO A 29 -7.06 -0.90 -7.31
N VAL A 30 -6.19 -0.93 -8.32
CA VAL A 30 -5.15 0.09 -8.54
C VAL A 30 -5.76 1.49 -8.65
N GLU A 31 -6.94 1.60 -9.26
CA GLU A 31 -7.66 2.88 -9.44
C GLU A 31 -7.98 3.53 -8.09
N ASP A 32 -8.41 2.75 -7.09
CA ASP A 32 -8.70 3.25 -5.74
C ASP A 32 -7.41 3.67 -5.00
N VAL A 33 -6.31 2.92 -5.19
CA VAL A 33 -5.00 3.29 -4.64
C VAL A 33 -4.54 4.62 -5.23
N THR A 34 -4.64 4.79 -6.55
CA THR A 34 -4.30 6.04 -7.24
C THR A 34 -5.15 7.20 -6.77
N ALA A 35 -6.47 7.01 -6.66
CA ALA A 35 -7.37 8.03 -6.15
C ALA A 35 -7.03 8.43 -4.70
N ALA A 36 -6.77 7.46 -3.83
CA ALA A 36 -6.34 7.71 -2.46
C ALA A 36 -5.01 8.46 -2.40
N VAL A 37 -4.01 8.07 -3.19
CA VAL A 37 -2.72 8.77 -3.26
C VAL A 37 -2.88 10.22 -3.73
N HIS A 38 -3.77 10.48 -4.68
CA HIS A 38 -4.10 11.86 -5.07
C HIS A 38 -4.83 12.65 -3.98
N ALA A 39 -5.61 11.98 -3.12
CA ALA A 39 -6.38 12.62 -2.05
C ALA A 39 -5.55 12.92 -0.80
N VAL A 40 -4.68 12.00 -0.37
CA VAL A 40 -3.94 12.08 0.91
C VAL A 40 -2.42 12.04 0.78
N GLY A 41 -1.90 11.88 -0.43
CA GLY A 41 -0.45 11.78 -0.72
C GLY A 41 0.06 10.34 -0.78
N ASP A 42 1.37 10.20 -1.02
CA ASP A 42 2.05 8.90 -1.21
C ASP A 42 2.40 8.17 0.10
N GLU A 43 1.89 8.63 1.24
CA GLU A 43 2.16 8.00 2.53
C GLU A 43 1.28 6.75 2.71
N PRO A 44 1.85 5.53 2.88
CA PRO A 44 1.09 4.30 2.95
C PRO A 44 0.05 4.26 4.08
N ALA A 45 0.39 4.83 5.24
CA ALA A 45 -0.51 4.89 6.38
C ALA A 45 -1.74 5.76 6.09
N ALA A 46 -1.51 6.93 5.49
CA ALA A 46 -2.58 7.83 5.09
C ALA A 46 -3.48 7.20 4.02
N VAL A 47 -2.88 6.58 2.99
CA VAL A 47 -3.61 5.89 1.92
C VAL A 47 -4.46 4.75 2.46
N ALA A 48 -3.90 3.92 3.35
CA ALA A 48 -4.64 2.84 3.99
C ALA A 48 -5.78 3.38 4.86
N ALA A 49 -5.55 4.42 5.67
CA ALA A 49 -6.59 5.06 6.47
C ALA A 49 -7.71 5.66 5.61
N HIS A 50 -7.37 6.26 4.47
CA HIS A 50 -8.36 6.79 3.52
C HIS A 50 -9.23 5.69 2.89
N LEU A 51 -8.64 4.51 2.66
CA LEU A 51 -9.31 3.34 2.10
C LEU A 51 -9.98 2.45 3.17
N ASP A 52 -10.05 2.91 4.42
CA ASP A 52 -10.55 2.14 5.58
C ASP A 52 -9.88 0.76 5.70
N ARG A 53 -8.57 0.70 5.40
CA ARG A 53 -7.74 -0.50 5.46
C ARG A 53 -6.86 -0.48 6.71
N PRO A 54 -6.68 -1.64 7.37
CA PRO A 54 -5.81 -1.74 8.54
C PRO A 54 -4.35 -1.46 8.15
N TRP A 55 -3.67 -0.61 8.93
CA TRP A 55 -2.26 -0.27 8.75
C TRP A 55 -1.58 0.14 10.09
N PRO A 56 -0.31 -0.26 10.34
CA PRO A 56 0.41 -1.32 9.64
C PRO A 56 -0.31 -2.66 9.86
N TYR A 57 -0.19 -3.59 8.91
CA TYR A 57 -0.57 -4.98 9.17
C TYR A 57 0.42 -5.54 10.19
N ASP A 58 0.15 -5.29 11.47
CA ASP A 58 0.85 -5.93 12.55
C ASP A 58 0.68 -7.43 12.35
N GLY A 59 1.78 -8.16 12.18
CA GLY A 59 1.79 -9.61 12.04
C GLY A 59 1.34 -10.35 13.32
N SER A 60 0.56 -9.74 14.19
CA SER A 60 0.00 -10.36 15.39
C SER A 60 -1.31 -11.06 15.06
N GLY A 61 -1.18 -12.26 14.48
CA GLY A 61 -2.30 -13.14 14.23
C GLY A 61 -1.92 -14.60 14.07
N ILE A 62 -0.78 -15.03 14.63
CA ILE A 62 -0.59 -16.45 14.99
C ILE A 62 -0.95 -16.55 16.48
N VAL A 63 -2.20 -16.93 16.74
CA VAL A 63 -2.61 -17.57 18.01
C VAL A 63 -2.42 -19.07 17.92
#